data_AF-A0A2E6KNB5-F1
#
_entry.id   AF-A0A2E6KNB5-F1
#
_cell.length_a   1.000
_cell.length_b   1.000
_cell.length_c   1.000
_cell.angle_alpha   90.00
_cell.angle_beta   90.00
_cell.angle_gamma   90.00
#
_symmetry.space_group_name_H-M   'P 1'
#
loop_
_entity.id
_entity.type
_entity.pdbx_description
1 polymer ?
#
loop_
_entity_poly.entity_id
_entity_poly.type
_entity_poly.pdbx_seq_one_letter_code
_entity_poly.pdbx_strand_id
1 'polypeptide(L)'
;MENINDFAHDTAKRKFCTLLQLFIGRGRKYSVSIIAEATGISDRTIQSYVSGENAPTLMNALRLMEFLPTVFTNGVLELAGYTGAKKIDVEAENPHIVLCSILEQASSISKALQDGHIDHQEKAKLLQELPQIIAMLQGFHSGLKAS
;
A
#
# COMPACT_ATOMS: atom_id res chain seq x y z
N MET A 1 -18.06 -5.01 -21.69
CA MET A 1 -17.54 -3.91 -20.83
C MET A 1 -18.43 -3.91 -19.61
N GLU A 2 -17.96 -4.55 -18.53
CA GLU A 2 -18.67 -4.50 -17.26
C GLU A 2 -18.82 -3.05 -16.83
N ASN A 3 -20.04 -2.71 -16.46
CA ASN A 3 -20.41 -1.41 -15.94
C ASN A 3 -19.51 -1.16 -14.72
N ILE A 4 -18.70 -0.09 -14.77
CA ILE A 4 -17.97 0.41 -13.61
C ILE A 4 -19.07 0.89 -12.66
N ASN A 5 -19.63 -0.06 -11.90
CA ASN A 5 -20.75 0.15 -11.01
C ASN A 5 -20.31 1.23 -10.03
N ASP A 6 -20.86 2.41 -10.25
CA ASP A 6 -21.14 3.43 -9.27
C ASP A 6 -20.28 3.26 -8.01
N PHE A 7 -19.00 3.66 -8.11
CA PHE A 7 -18.18 3.91 -6.94
C PHE A 7 -18.83 5.09 -6.23
N ALA A 8 -19.98 4.84 -5.59
CA ALA A 8 -20.78 5.84 -4.94
C ALA A 8 -19.87 6.36 -3.84
N HIS A 9 -19.54 7.66 -3.92
CA HIS A 9 -18.69 8.36 -2.97
C HIS A 9 -19.03 8.00 -1.52
N ASP A 10 -20.31 7.74 -1.24
CA ASP A 10 -20.85 7.28 0.04
C ASP A 10 -20.37 5.90 0.49
N THR A 11 -20.23 4.93 -0.43
CA THR A 11 -19.69 3.59 -0.13
C THR A 11 -18.23 3.68 0.28
N ALA A 12 -17.45 4.48 -0.46
CA ALA A 12 -16.04 4.70 -0.17
C ALA A 12 -15.84 5.42 1.16
N LYS A 13 -16.59 6.51 1.39
CA LYS A 13 -16.63 7.23 2.67
C LYS A 13 -16.96 6.28 3.82
N ARG A 14 -18.04 5.50 3.69
CA ARG A 14 -18.50 4.60 4.75
C ARG A 14 -17.45 3.54 5.09
N LYS A 15 -16.90 2.84 4.10
CA LYS A 15 -15.85 1.84 4.32
C LYS A 15 -14.63 2.46 5.00
N PHE A 16 -14.17 3.62 4.52
CA PHE A 16 -13.01 4.31 5.09
C PHE A 16 -13.24 4.68 6.56
N CYS A 17 -14.36 5.32 6.89
CA CYS A 17 -14.70 5.71 8.26
C CYS A 17 -14.89 4.48 9.17
N THR A 18 -15.56 3.43 8.69
CA THR A 18 -15.72 2.18 9.44
C THR A 18 -14.36 1.54 9.76
N LEU A 19 -13.44 1.51 8.80
CA LEU A 19 -12.09 1.00 9.03
C LEU A 19 -11.36 1.85 10.09
N LEU A 20 -11.46 3.17 10.04
CA LEU A 20 -10.86 4.04 11.06
C LEU A 20 -11.39 3.74 12.46
N GLN A 21 -12.68 3.49 12.63
CA GLN A 21 -13.30 3.14 13.93
C GLN A 21 -12.80 1.82 14.54
N LEU A 22 -12.26 0.92 13.71
CA LEU A 22 -11.66 -0.33 14.19
C LEU A 22 -10.31 -0.07 14.87
N PHE A 23 -9.57 0.95 14.42
CA PHE A 23 -8.22 1.24 14.89
C PHE A 23 -8.15 2.42 15.86
N ILE A 24 -9.05 3.40 15.73
CA ILE A 24 -8.96 4.71 16.40
C ILE A 24 -10.20 4.93 17.28
N GLY A 25 -9.98 5.32 18.54
CA GLY A 25 -11.04 5.69 19.48
C GLY A 25 -10.81 5.16 20.90
N ARG A 26 -11.78 5.42 21.79
CA ARG A 26 -11.72 4.93 23.19
C ARG A 26 -11.76 3.40 23.22
N GLY A 27 -10.77 2.79 23.88
CA GLY A 27 -10.63 1.32 23.94
C GLY A 27 -10.16 0.67 22.64
N ARG A 28 -9.67 1.45 21.66
CA ARG A 28 -9.05 0.95 20.43
C ARG A 28 -7.52 1.03 20.53
N LYS A 29 -6.85 0.50 19.50
CA LYS A 29 -5.39 0.44 19.42
C LYS A 29 -4.73 1.82 19.49
N TYR A 30 -5.36 2.84 18.90
CA TYR A 30 -4.84 4.20 18.88
C TYR A 30 -5.87 5.20 19.42
N SER A 31 -5.44 6.16 20.22
CA SER A 31 -6.26 7.32 20.57
C SER A 31 -6.30 8.33 19.41
N VAL A 32 -7.30 9.21 19.40
CA VAL A 32 -7.39 10.30 18.44
C VAL A 32 -6.15 11.22 18.53
N SER A 33 -5.71 11.54 19.75
CA SER A 33 -4.55 12.41 19.98
C SER A 33 -3.26 11.83 19.42
N ILE A 34 -3.02 10.51 19.60
CA ILE A 34 -1.82 9.83 19.07
C ILE A 34 -1.79 9.91 17.54
N ILE A 35 -2.93 9.68 16.89
CA ILE A 35 -3.02 9.76 15.43
C ILE A 35 -2.81 11.19 14.96
N ALA A 36 -3.41 12.16 15.65
CA ALA A 36 -3.30 13.57 15.30
C ALA A 36 -1.85 14.06 15.38
N GLU A 37 -1.15 13.71 16.46
CA GLU A 37 0.27 14.00 16.63
C GLU A 37 1.12 13.35 15.54
N ALA A 38 0.92 12.05 15.29
CA ALA A 38 1.73 11.31 14.32
C ALA A 38 1.49 11.72 12.86
N THR A 39 0.28 12.17 12.51
CA THR A 39 -0.09 12.52 11.13
C THR A 39 -0.09 14.03 10.86
N GLY A 40 0.05 14.85 11.91
CA GLY A 40 -0.11 16.31 11.84
C GLY A 40 -1.53 16.75 11.44
N ILE A 41 -2.54 15.88 11.55
CA ILE A 41 -3.94 16.18 11.28
C ILE A 41 -4.60 16.56 12.62
N SER A 42 -5.38 17.64 12.68
CA SER A 42 -5.96 18.07 13.96
C SER A 42 -6.89 17.00 14.59
N ASP A 43 -6.92 16.93 15.93
CA ASP A 43 -7.81 16.05 16.69
C ASP A 43 -9.26 16.15 16.23
N ARG A 44 -9.76 17.38 16.00
CA ARG A 44 -11.12 17.63 15.50
C ARG A 44 -11.36 16.97 14.15
N THR A 45 -10.39 17.08 13.24
CA THR A 45 -10.48 16.49 11.91
C THR A 45 -10.47 14.97 11.98
N ILE A 46 -9.55 14.37 12.76
CA ILE A 46 -9.52 12.92 12.98
C ILE A 46 -10.84 12.44 13.60
N GLN A 47 -11.36 13.15 14.60
CA GLN A 47 -12.63 12.84 15.23
C GLN A 47 -13.80 12.88 14.23
N SER A 48 -13.80 13.83 13.29
CA SER A 48 -14.82 13.90 12.23
C SER A 48 -14.75 12.74 11.24
N TYR A 49 -13.56 12.15 11.04
CA TYR A 49 -13.39 10.95 10.22
C TYR A 49 -13.87 9.70 10.94
N VAL A 50 -13.50 9.57 12.22
CA VAL A 50 -13.92 8.45 13.07
C VAL A 50 -15.43 8.48 13.32
N SER A 51 -16.07 9.65 13.43
CA SER A 51 -17.52 9.75 13.56
C SER A 51 -18.28 9.49 12.26
N GLY A 52 -17.58 9.42 11.12
CA GLY A 52 -18.20 9.28 9.80
C GLY A 52 -18.82 10.58 9.25
N GLU A 53 -18.63 11.70 9.93
CA GLU A 53 -19.11 13.02 9.49
C GLU A 53 -18.44 13.42 8.17
N ASN A 54 -17.12 13.25 8.08
CA ASN A 54 -16.32 13.58 6.89
C ASN A 54 -15.47 12.40 6.42
N ALA A 55 -15.18 12.35 5.13
CA ALA A 55 -14.15 11.47 4.58
C ALA A 55 -12.79 12.20 4.59
N PRO A 56 -11.67 11.50 4.77
CA PRO A 56 -10.35 12.08 4.55
C PRO A 56 -10.17 12.51 3.09
N THR A 57 -9.48 13.63 2.89
CA THR A 57 -8.92 13.97 1.56
C THR A 57 -7.86 12.92 1.19
N LEU A 58 -7.50 12.80 -0.09
CA LEU A 58 -6.45 11.87 -0.51
C LEU A 58 -5.14 12.08 0.26
N MET A 59 -4.73 13.34 0.47
CA MET A 59 -3.54 13.67 1.24
C MET A 59 -3.60 13.14 2.69
N ASN A 60 -4.73 13.35 3.36
CA ASN A 60 -4.92 12.86 4.73
C ASN A 60 -5.06 11.33 4.77
N ALA A 61 -5.66 10.72 3.75
CA ALA A 61 -5.74 9.27 3.62
C ALA A 61 -4.35 8.63 3.51
N LEU A 62 -3.45 9.22 2.72
CA LEU A 62 -2.07 8.75 2.59
C LEU A 62 -1.30 8.84 3.91
N ARG A 63 -1.42 9.97 4.64
CA ARG A 63 -0.82 10.12 5.98
C ARG A 63 -1.36 9.09 6.99
N LEU A 64 -2.66 8.79 6.92
CA LEU A 64 -3.27 7.75 7.75
C LEU A 64 -2.75 6.35 7.38
N MET A 65 -2.56 6.04 6.09
CA MET A 65 -1.99 4.76 5.63
C MET A 65 -0.51 4.60 5.98
N GLU A 66 0.25 5.70 6.01
CA GLU A 66 1.64 5.73 6.45
C GLU A 66 1.75 5.30 7.92
N PHE A 67 0.86 5.79 8.78
CA PHE A 67 0.87 5.46 10.21
C PHE A 67 0.20 4.12 10.53
N LEU A 68 -1.01 3.90 10.02
CA LEU A 68 -1.84 2.74 10.39
C LEU A 68 -1.27 1.40 9.87
N PRO A 69 -1.70 0.26 10.43
CA PRO A 69 -1.26 -1.06 9.99
C PRO A 69 -1.67 -1.34 8.54
N THR A 70 -0.88 -2.17 7.84
CA THR A 70 -1.13 -2.55 6.43
C THR A 70 -2.53 -3.15 6.17
N VAL A 71 -3.14 -3.79 7.18
CA VAL A 71 -4.52 -4.28 7.12
C VAL A 71 -5.52 -3.15 6.83
N PHE A 72 -5.30 -1.96 7.39
CA PHE A 72 -6.11 -0.78 7.10
C PHE A 72 -6.00 -0.39 5.61
N THR A 73 -4.77 -0.25 5.12
CA THR A 73 -4.49 0.14 3.72
C THR A 73 -5.11 -0.85 2.74
N ASN A 74 -4.94 -2.15 2.96
CA ASN A 74 -5.58 -3.18 2.13
C ASN A 74 -7.11 -3.10 2.17
N GLY A 75 -7.70 -2.85 3.35
CA GLY A 75 -9.15 -2.69 3.47
C GLY A 75 -9.71 -1.48 2.70
N VAL A 76 -8.93 -0.41 2.56
CA VAL A 76 -9.32 0.75 1.72
C VAL A 76 -9.17 0.43 0.24
N LEU A 77 -8.04 -0.17 -0.14
CA LEU A 77 -7.70 -0.49 -1.54
C LEU A 77 -8.60 -1.57 -2.15
N GLU A 78 -9.20 -2.43 -1.31
CA GLU A 78 -10.16 -3.47 -1.71
C GLU A 78 -11.33 -2.89 -2.53
N LEU A 79 -11.77 -1.66 -2.22
CA LEU A 79 -12.84 -0.98 -2.96
C LEU A 79 -12.50 -0.72 -4.43
N ALA A 80 -11.21 -0.62 -4.74
CA ALA A 80 -10.70 -0.43 -6.09
C ALA A 80 -10.20 -1.75 -6.72
N GLY A 81 -10.49 -2.90 -6.08
CA GLY A 81 -10.06 -4.22 -6.55
C GLY A 81 -8.59 -4.53 -6.26
N TYR A 82 -7.92 -3.74 -5.43
CA TYR A 82 -6.51 -3.94 -5.08
C TYR A 82 -6.36 -4.56 -3.69
N THR A 83 -5.39 -5.46 -3.55
CA THR A 83 -4.97 -6.06 -2.28
C THR A 83 -3.47 -6.34 -2.33
N GLY A 84 -2.87 -6.75 -1.20
CA GLY A 84 -1.45 -7.10 -1.12
C GLY A 84 -0.51 -5.89 -1.03
N ALA A 85 -1.01 -4.72 -0.65
CA ALA A 85 -0.15 -3.59 -0.29
C ALA A 85 0.82 -4.02 0.83
N LYS A 86 2.08 -3.62 0.71
CA LYS A 86 3.12 -3.79 1.72
C LYS A 86 3.67 -2.42 2.07
N LYS A 87 3.97 -2.19 3.36
CA LYS A 87 4.76 -1.01 3.72
C LYS A 87 6.14 -1.22 3.13
N ILE A 88 6.68 -0.15 2.55
CA ILE A 88 8.10 -0.12 2.20
C ILE A 88 8.82 0.03 3.55
N ASP A 89 9.38 -1.08 4.04
CA ASP A 89 10.23 -1.03 5.21
C ASP A 89 11.61 -0.56 4.74
N VAL A 90 11.97 0.65 5.14
CA VAL A 90 13.26 1.25 4.76
C VAL A 90 14.38 0.70 5.66
N GLU A 91 14.06 0.01 6.76
CA GLU A 91 15.04 -0.43 7.76
C GLU A 91 15.26 -1.94 7.91
N ALA A 92 14.56 -2.84 7.19
CA ALA A 92 14.57 -4.26 7.60
C ALA A 92 14.97 -5.31 6.54
N GLU A 93 15.62 -4.95 5.44
CA GLU A 93 16.29 -5.97 4.61
C GLU A 93 17.76 -5.63 4.41
N ASN A 94 18.64 -6.56 4.85
CA ASN A 94 20.07 -6.47 4.60
C ASN A 94 20.27 -6.22 3.10
N PRO A 95 20.89 -5.09 2.69
CA PRO A 95 21.05 -4.73 1.28
C PRO A 95 21.69 -5.83 0.43
N HIS A 96 22.54 -6.67 1.03
CA HIS A 96 23.13 -7.83 0.37
C HIS A 96 22.08 -8.90 0.02
N ILE A 97 21.13 -9.17 0.92
CA ILE A 97 20.04 -10.13 0.69
C ILE A 97 19.12 -9.62 -0.41
N VAL A 98 18.74 -8.33 -0.37
CA VAL A 98 17.88 -7.73 -1.39
C VAL A 98 18.52 -7.78 -2.77
N LEU A 99 19.80 -7.41 -2.87
CA LEU A 99 20.54 -7.47 -4.13
C LEU A 99 20.65 -8.90 -4.67
N CYS A 100 20.90 -9.88 -3.79
CA CYS A 100 20.91 -11.29 -4.19
C CYS A 100 19.55 -11.72 -4.76
N SER A 101 18.44 -11.40 -4.10
CA SER A 101 17.10 -11.75 -4.58
C SER A 101 16.73 -11.05 -5.89
N ILE A 102 17.15 -9.80 -6.09
CA ILE A 102 16.98 -9.08 -7.37
C ILE A 102 17.74 -9.81 -8.49
N LEU A 103 19.00 -10.19 -8.25
CA LEU A 103 19.85 -10.84 -9.25
C LEU A 103 19.36 -12.25 -9.61
N GLU A 104 18.87 -13.01 -8.63
CA GLU A 104 18.26 -14.32 -8.87
C GLU A 104 17.03 -14.22 -9.78
N GLN A 105 16.13 -13.28 -9.50
CA GLN A 105 14.94 -13.07 -10.33
C GLN A 105 15.29 -12.48 -11.70
N ALA A 106 16.23 -11.54 -11.77
CA ALA A 106 16.73 -11.00 -13.04
C ALA A 106 17.39 -12.09 -13.91
N SER A 107 18.10 -13.05 -13.31
CA SER A 107 18.65 -14.21 -14.02
C SER A 107 17.55 -15.11 -14.59
N SER A 108 16.48 -15.36 -13.83
CA SER A 108 15.31 -16.11 -14.30
C SER A 108 14.66 -15.44 -15.52
N ILE A 109 14.45 -14.12 -15.45
CA ILE A 109 13.91 -13.33 -16.56
C ILE A 109 14.88 -13.35 -17.75
N SER A 110 16.17 -13.15 -17.52
CA SER A 110 17.18 -13.16 -18.58
C SER A 110 17.22 -14.49 -19.34
N LYS A 111 16.98 -15.62 -18.67
CA LYS A 111 16.89 -16.94 -19.32
C LYS A 111 15.62 -17.07 -20.17
N ALA A 112 14.49 -16.56 -19.67
CA ALA A 112 13.24 -16.55 -20.43
C ALA A 112 13.30 -15.63 -21.66
N LEU A 113 14.16 -14.60 -21.65
CA LEU A 113 14.32 -13.66 -22.76
C LEU A 113 15.49 -14.01 -23.70
N GLN A 114 16.19 -15.12 -23.46
CA GLN A 114 17.47 -15.40 -24.10
C GLN A 114 17.36 -15.68 -25.60
N ASP A 115 16.23 -16.23 -26.06
CA ASP A 115 15.99 -16.55 -27.46
C ASP A 115 15.60 -15.33 -28.31
N GLY A 116 15.45 -14.16 -27.69
CA GLY A 116 15.11 -12.89 -28.34
C GLY A 116 13.65 -12.78 -28.74
N HIS A 117 12.78 -13.70 -28.33
CA HIS A 117 11.35 -13.65 -28.54
C HIS A 117 10.60 -13.62 -27.20
N ILE A 118 9.40 -13.03 -27.18
CA ILE A 118 8.52 -13.07 -26.00
C ILE A 118 7.18 -13.58 -26.50
N ASP A 119 6.86 -14.83 -26.17
CA ASP A 119 5.58 -15.41 -26.50
C ASP A 119 4.46 -14.96 -25.56
N HIS A 120 3.22 -15.40 -25.81
CA HIS A 120 2.07 -15.03 -25.00
C HIS A 120 2.12 -15.56 -23.56
N GLN A 121 2.74 -16.72 -23.32
CA GLN A 121 2.88 -17.32 -22.00
C GLN A 121 3.99 -16.62 -21.20
N GLU A 122 5.13 -16.35 -21.84
CA GLU A 122 6.25 -15.59 -21.29
C GLU A 122 5.83 -14.17 -20.94
N LYS A 123 5.08 -13.51 -21.83
CA LYS A 123 4.52 -12.18 -21.55
C LYS A 123 3.63 -12.19 -20.31
N ALA A 124 2.75 -13.18 -20.17
CA ALA A 124 1.87 -13.29 -19.01
C ALA A 124 2.68 -13.51 -17.71
N LYS A 125 3.70 -14.37 -17.77
CA LYS A 125 4.61 -14.63 -16.65
C LYS A 125 5.43 -13.38 -16.27
N LEU A 126 5.99 -12.67 -17.24
CA LEU A 126 6.75 -11.43 -17.03
C LEU A 126 5.89 -10.34 -16.40
N LEU A 127 4.63 -10.20 -16.83
CA LEU A 127 3.68 -9.25 -16.23
C LEU A 127 3.37 -9.58 -14.76
N GLN A 128 3.51 -10.84 -14.36
CA GLN A 128 3.37 -11.26 -12.96
C GLN A 128 4.67 -11.11 -12.15
N GLU A 129 5.84 -11.31 -12.76
CA GLU A 129 7.14 -11.33 -12.05
C GLU A 129 7.83 -9.96 -12.00
N LEU A 130 7.69 -9.13 -13.04
CA LEU A 130 8.33 -7.81 -13.12
C LEU A 130 7.90 -6.84 -12.01
N PRO A 131 6.62 -6.75 -11.61
CA PRO A 131 6.21 -5.85 -10.53
C PRO A 131 6.95 -6.13 -9.20
N GLN A 132 7.24 -7.39 -8.91
CA GLN A 132 7.97 -7.80 -7.70
C GLN A 132 9.42 -7.31 -7.76
N ILE A 133 10.10 -7.46 -8.90
CA ILE A 133 11.47 -6.94 -9.10
C ILE A 133 11.49 -5.42 -8.98
N ILE A 134 10.52 -4.73 -9.57
CA ILE A 134 10.40 -3.26 -9.47
C ILE A 134 10.21 -2.84 -8.01
N ALA A 135 9.34 -3.53 -7.27
CA ALA A 135 9.12 -3.25 -5.86
C ALA A 135 10.37 -3.48 -4.99
N MET A 136 11.10 -4.58 -5.23
CA MET A 136 12.37 -4.85 -4.53
C MET A 136 13.44 -3.81 -4.86
N LEU A 137 13.57 -3.39 -6.13
CA LEU A 137 14.47 -2.31 -6.55
C LEU A 137 14.12 -0.98 -5.90
N GLN A 138 12.84 -0.65 -5.81
CA GLN A 138 12.35 0.55 -5.12
C GLN A 138 12.66 0.50 -3.61
N GLY A 139 12.48 -0.66 -2.98
CA GLY A 139 12.87 -0.91 -1.58
C GLY A 139 14.37 -0.72 -1.37
N PHE A 140 15.20 -1.37 -2.19
CA PHE A 140 16.65 -1.26 -2.16
C PHE A 140 17.14 0.18 -2.30
N HIS A 141 16.62 0.91 -3.30
CA HIS A 141 16.96 2.32 -3.51
C HIS A 141 16.53 3.21 -2.34
N SER A 142 15.40 2.91 -1.70
CA SER A 142 14.94 3.67 -0.53
C SER A 142 15.82 3.41 0.69
N GLY A 143 16.22 2.15 0.93
CA GLY A 143 17.13 1.77 2.02
C GLY A 143 18.49 2.46 1.93
N LEU A 144 19.06 2.59 0.72
CA LEU A 144 20.31 3.34 0.50
C LEU A 144 20.22 4.84 0.80
N LYS A 145 19.03 5.43 0.85
CA LYS A 145 18.85 6.85 1.20
C LYS A 145 18.69 7.09 2.70
N ALA A 146 18.37 6.05 3.47
CA ALA A 146 18.17 6.14 4.91
C ALA A 146 19.43 5.80 5.72
N SER A 147 20.41 5.12 5.11
CA SER A 147 21.76 4.87 5.65
C SER A 147 22.70 6.05 5.45
#